data_AF-A0A7J4Q520-F1
#
_entry.id   AF-A0A7J4Q520-F1
#
_cell.length_a   1.000
_cell.length_b   1.000
_cell.length_c   1.000
_cell.angle_alpha   90.00
_cell.angle_beta   90.00
_cell.angle_gamma   90.00
#
_symmetry.space_group_name_H-M   'P 1'
#
loop_
_entity.id
_entity.type
_entity.pdbx_description
1 polymer ?
#
loop_
_entity_poly.entity_id
_entity_poly.type
_entity_poly.pdbx_seq_one_letter_code
_entity_poly.pdbx_strand_id
1 'polypeptide(L)'
;SSVGLLRVVGIANDIILFENPTPKINAGDSLSETIEIPSWQYSQTTDIKLEWTMNGQDTTIKTTEVIVDSGSTTSFDLPFNINAAIYGMLSGLAIVMCALVAYRVVSQRTPSTASSWRRNKSSGPMFSGKKSIDDKIEVNCPSCNQRLNIPSTHQGSVKCPACTLLFSHSTLDKEEIEKPLIESKEKAIVNEVNSSLESYSDNDLLSCPKCEQTLKVPIDKRPIRSRCPACRAEFLASIG
;
A
#
# COMPACT_ATOMS: atom_id res chain seq x y z
N SER A 1 -75.79 0.82 -16.38
CA SER A 1 -74.48 0.32 -16.84
C SER A 1 -73.53 0.34 -15.65
N SER A 2 -73.05 -0.80 -15.16
CA SER A 2 -72.11 -0.84 -14.03
C SER A 2 -70.71 -0.50 -14.55
N VAL A 3 -70.10 0.53 -13.99
CA VAL A 3 -68.74 1.00 -14.33
C VAL A 3 -67.80 0.53 -13.22
N GLY A 4 -66.63 0.01 -13.56
CA GLY A 4 -65.58 -0.29 -12.57
C GLY A 4 -64.77 0.97 -12.28
N LEU A 5 -64.09 1.04 -11.14
CA LEU A 5 -63.18 2.14 -10.80
C LEU A 5 -61.77 1.59 -10.62
N LEU A 6 -60.80 2.11 -11.38
CA LEU A 6 -59.38 1.80 -11.21
C LEU A 6 -58.68 2.98 -10.55
N ARG A 7 -58.01 2.73 -9.42
CA ARG A 7 -57.29 3.72 -8.64
C ARG A 7 -55.86 3.25 -8.40
N VAL A 8 -54.89 4.14 -8.58
CA VAL A 8 -53.48 3.92 -8.25
C VAL A 8 -53.14 4.81 -7.06
N VAL A 9 -52.67 4.21 -5.98
CA VAL A 9 -52.36 4.88 -4.71
C VAL A 9 -50.91 4.67 -4.35
N GLY A 10 -50.20 5.73 -3.95
CA GLY A 10 -48.84 5.62 -3.39
C GLY A 10 -48.91 5.16 -1.94
N ILE A 11 -48.19 4.08 -1.60
CA ILE A 11 -48.28 3.45 -0.26
C ILE A 11 -47.69 4.32 0.85
N ALA A 12 -46.69 5.14 0.54
CA ALA A 12 -46.01 5.97 1.53
C ALA A 12 -46.95 6.99 2.19
N ASN A 13 -47.86 7.58 1.43
CA ASN A 13 -48.67 8.73 1.84
C ASN A 13 -50.19 8.55 1.61
N ASP A 14 -50.62 7.38 1.13
CA ASP A 14 -52.00 7.09 0.68
C ASP A 14 -52.54 8.10 -0.36
N ILE A 15 -51.66 8.73 -1.14
CA ILE A 15 -52.01 9.72 -2.15
C ILE A 15 -52.49 9.02 -3.44
N ILE A 16 -53.59 9.51 -4.01
CA ILE A 16 -54.12 9.07 -5.30
C ILE A 16 -53.25 9.64 -6.42
N LEU A 17 -52.62 8.76 -7.20
CA LEU A 17 -51.78 9.13 -8.35
C LEU A 17 -52.55 9.12 -9.66
N PHE A 18 -53.55 8.24 -9.76
CA PHE A 18 -54.40 8.09 -10.94
C PHE A 18 -55.75 7.50 -10.53
N GLU A 19 -56.82 7.94 -11.18
CA GLU A 19 -58.17 7.43 -10.99
C GLU A 19 -58.94 7.52 -12.31
N ASN A 20 -59.43 6.39 -12.81
CA ASN A 20 -60.19 6.35 -14.06
C ASN A 20 -61.29 5.26 -14.00
N PRO A 21 -62.51 5.54 -14.52
CA PRO A 21 -63.52 4.52 -14.70
C PRO A 21 -63.11 3.50 -15.76
N THR A 22 -63.33 2.21 -15.46
CA THR A 22 -63.13 1.09 -16.39
C THR A 22 -64.47 0.59 -16.93
N PRO A 23 -64.53 0.11 -18.19
CA PRO A 23 -65.73 -0.53 -18.72
C PRO A 23 -66.06 -1.81 -17.95
N LYS A 24 -67.28 -2.33 -18.09
CA LYS A 24 -67.69 -3.59 -17.47
C LYS A 24 -66.86 -4.75 -18.04
N ILE A 25 -66.14 -5.47 -17.18
CA ILE A 25 -65.37 -6.68 -17.53
C ILE A 25 -66.15 -7.90 -17.02
N ASN A 26 -66.49 -8.86 -17.88
CA ASN A 26 -67.16 -10.09 -17.45
C ASN A 26 -66.14 -11.18 -17.05
N ALA A 27 -66.62 -12.24 -16.41
CA ALA A 27 -65.77 -13.36 -16.02
C ALA A 27 -65.12 -14.02 -17.26
N GLY A 28 -63.79 -14.07 -17.27
CA GLY A 28 -63.00 -14.62 -18.39
C GLY A 28 -62.50 -13.58 -19.40
N ASP A 29 -62.99 -12.34 -19.33
CA ASP A 29 -62.50 -11.23 -20.15
C ASP A 29 -61.25 -10.61 -19.51
N SER A 30 -60.31 -10.14 -20.33
CA SER A 30 -59.12 -9.39 -19.89
C SER A 30 -59.09 -8.01 -20.54
N LEU A 31 -58.80 -6.98 -19.75
CA LEU A 31 -58.60 -5.61 -20.23
C LEU A 31 -57.14 -5.20 -19.98
N SER A 32 -56.50 -4.58 -20.97
CA SER A 32 -55.19 -3.95 -20.84
C SER A 32 -55.34 -2.46 -21.13
N GLU A 33 -54.92 -1.63 -20.17
CA GLU A 33 -54.97 -0.17 -20.26
C GLU A 33 -53.60 0.40 -19.88
N THR A 34 -53.19 1.48 -20.56
CA THR A 34 -51.96 2.20 -20.24
C THR A 34 -52.32 3.41 -19.39
N ILE A 35 -51.63 3.58 -18.27
CA ILE A 35 -51.86 4.65 -17.30
C ILE A 35 -50.77 5.70 -17.47
N GLU A 36 -51.16 6.95 -17.73
CA GLU A 36 -50.24 8.09 -17.81
C GLU A 36 -50.39 8.98 -16.57
N ILE A 37 -49.31 9.14 -15.81
CA ILE A 37 -49.28 9.98 -14.61
C ILE A 37 -48.54 11.27 -14.97
N PRO A 38 -49.22 12.43 -15.05
CA PRO A 38 -48.64 13.65 -15.62
C PRO A 38 -47.53 14.26 -14.77
N SER A 39 -47.58 14.07 -13.45
CA SER A 39 -46.55 14.54 -12.53
C SER A 39 -46.23 13.48 -11.50
N TRP A 40 -44.99 13.01 -11.51
CA TRP A 40 -44.49 12.08 -10.51
C TRP A 40 -43.87 12.85 -9.33
N GLN A 41 -44.43 12.68 -8.14
CA GLN A 41 -44.06 13.47 -6.96
C GLN A 41 -42.94 12.81 -6.11
N TYR A 42 -42.51 11.60 -6.46
CA TYR A 42 -41.50 10.85 -5.69
C TYR A 42 -40.14 10.86 -6.40
N SER A 43 -39.08 11.19 -5.67
CA SER A 43 -37.70 11.18 -6.18
C SER A 43 -36.97 9.86 -5.96
N GLN A 44 -37.59 8.92 -5.25
CA GLN A 44 -37.02 7.62 -4.89
C GLN A 44 -37.96 6.48 -5.33
N THR A 45 -37.42 5.26 -5.39
CA THR A 45 -38.21 4.04 -5.59
C THR A 45 -39.35 4.00 -4.58
N THR A 46 -40.59 3.94 -5.08
CA THR A 46 -41.79 4.04 -4.25
C THR A 46 -42.76 2.92 -4.60
N ASP A 47 -43.35 2.34 -3.56
CA ASP A 47 -44.34 1.29 -3.72
C ASP A 47 -45.71 1.90 -4.05
N ILE A 48 -46.38 1.31 -5.03
CA ILE A 48 -47.74 1.69 -5.42
C ILE A 48 -48.70 0.52 -5.26
N LYS A 49 -49.93 0.86 -4.92
CA LYS A 49 -51.06 -0.04 -4.77
C LYS A 49 -52.06 0.24 -5.89
N LEU A 50 -52.39 -0.77 -6.67
CA LEU A 50 -53.51 -0.76 -7.61
C LEU A 50 -54.74 -1.29 -6.89
N GLU A 51 -55.77 -0.45 -6.81
CA GLU A 51 -57.08 -0.79 -6.29
C GLU A 51 -58.07 -0.77 -7.46
N TRP A 52 -58.66 -1.92 -7.77
CA TRP A 52 -59.75 -2.01 -8.74
C TRP A 52 -61.03 -2.41 -8.04
N THR A 53 -62.07 -1.59 -8.17
CA THR A 53 -63.37 -1.84 -7.54
C THR A 53 -64.46 -1.99 -8.57
N MET A 54 -65.16 -3.13 -8.58
CA MET A 54 -66.30 -3.36 -9.46
C MET A 54 -67.62 -3.21 -8.69
N ASN A 55 -68.48 -2.29 -9.15
CA ASN A 55 -69.82 -2.07 -8.58
C ASN A 55 -69.85 -1.78 -7.06
N GLY A 56 -68.76 -1.20 -6.52
CA GLY A 56 -68.65 -0.75 -5.13
C GLY A 56 -68.57 -1.84 -4.07
N GLN A 57 -68.46 -3.13 -4.44
CA GLN A 57 -68.45 -4.25 -3.47
C GLN A 57 -67.16 -5.07 -3.47
N ASP A 58 -66.56 -5.29 -4.65
CA ASP A 58 -65.35 -6.12 -4.75
C ASP A 58 -64.14 -5.26 -5.09
N THR A 59 -63.27 -5.01 -4.11
CA THR A 59 -61.99 -4.31 -4.30
C THR A 59 -60.85 -5.31 -4.42
N THR A 60 -60.29 -5.45 -5.61
CA THR A 60 -59.05 -6.20 -5.84
C THR A 60 -57.86 -5.28 -5.64
N ILE A 61 -56.94 -5.70 -4.78
CA ILE A 61 -55.73 -4.94 -4.43
C ILE A 61 -54.50 -5.69 -4.96
N LYS A 62 -53.65 -5.00 -5.72
CA LYS A 62 -52.34 -5.51 -6.13
C LYS A 62 -51.26 -4.48 -5.84
N THR A 63 -50.18 -4.91 -5.20
CA THR A 63 -49.03 -4.05 -4.88
C THR A 63 -47.90 -4.30 -5.88
N THR A 64 -47.28 -3.23 -6.35
CA THR A 64 -46.11 -3.26 -7.26
C THR A 64 -45.15 -2.12 -6.90
N GLU A 65 -43.85 -2.32 -7.12
CA GLU A 65 -42.82 -1.30 -6.87
C GLU A 65 -42.49 -0.53 -8.17
N VAL A 66 -42.34 0.79 -8.08
CA VAL A 66 -41.91 1.63 -9.21
C VAL A 66 -40.53 2.22 -8.91
N ILE A 67 -39.55 1.83 -9.72
CA ILE A 67 -38.17 2.31 -9.63
C ILE A 67 -38.08 3.62 -10.42
N VAL A 68 -37.74 4.71 -9.72
CA VAL A 68 -37.58 6.03 -10.32
C VAL A 68 -36.11 6.25 -10.63
N ASP A 69 -35.76 6.20 -11.92
CA ASP A 69 -34.40 6.44 -12.36
C ASP A 69 -34.14 7.95 -12.44
N SER A 70 -33.64 8.50 -11.33
CA SER A 70 -33.32 9.92 -11.22
C SER A 70 -32.06 10.21 -12.04
N GLY A 71 -32.23 10.49 -13.34
CA GLY A 71 -31.14 10.82 -14.26
C GLY A 71 -30.33 12.02 -13.80
N SER A 72 -29.25 11.78 -13.05
CA SER A 72 -28.29 12.81 -12.67
C SER A 72 -27.26 13.00 -13.78
N THR A 73 -27.07 14.25 -14.18
CA THR A 73 -26.14 14.69 -15.23
C THR A 73 -24.71 14.19 -14.98
N THR A 74 -24.14 13.50 -15.97
CA THR A 74 -22.80 12.85 -15.98
C THR A 74 -22.61 11.69 -14.97
N SER A 75 -23.64 10.86 -14.80
CA SER A 75 -23.53 9.59 -14.07
C SER A 75 -22.92 8.51 -14.96
N PHE A 76 -21.64 8.18 -14.73
CA PHE A 76 -21.13 6.86 -15.09
C PHE A 76 -21.83 5.87 -14.15
N ASP A 77 -22.94 5.31 -14.58
CA ASP A 77 -23.76 4.42 -13.76
C ASP A 77 -23.09 3.04 -13.74
N LEU A 78 -22.43 2.72 -12.63
CA LEU A 78 -21.76 1.45 -12.49
C LEU A 78 -22.82 0.37 -12.20
N PRO A 79 -22.70 -0.84 -12.78
CA PRO A 79 -23.63 -1.93 -12.54
C PRO A 79 -23.56 -2.49 -11.11
N PHE A 80 -22.84 -1.82 -10.22
CA PHE A 80 -22.68 -2.16 -8.81
C PHE A 80 -22.78 -0.90 -7.94
N ASN A 81 -23.28 -1.09 -6.71
CA ASN A 81 -23.42 0.00 -5.75
C ASN A 81 -22.04 0.58 -5.38
N ILE A 82 -21.89 1.91 -5.49
CA ILE A 82 -20.65 2.64 -5.16
C ILE A 82 -20.18 2.39 -3.73
N ASN A 83 -21.10 2.20 -2.78
CA ASN A 83 -20.76 1.90 -1.39
C ASN A 83 -20.08 0.54 -1.27
N ALA A 84 -20.55 -0.47 -2.02
CA ALA A 84 -19.93 -1.79 -2.05
C ALA A 84 -18.52 -1.74 -2.62
N ALA A 85 -18.28 -0.86 -3.61
CA ALA A 85 -16.96 -0.65 -4.18
C ALA A 85 -15.95 -0.07 -3.16
N ILE A 86 -16.39 0.91 -2.36
CA ILE A 86 -15.57 1.52 -1.31
C ILE A 86 -15.18 0.48 -0.25
N TYR A 87 -16.16 -0.31 0.22
CA TYR A 87 -15.88 -1.37 1.19
C TYR A 87 -14.99 -2.48 0.61
N GLY A 88 -15.17 -2.85 -0.66
CA GLY A 88 -14.31 -3.80 -1.37
C GLY A 88 -12.86 -3.30 -1.46
N MET A 89 -12.67 -2.02 -1.75
CA MET A 89 -11.33 -1.41 -1.81
C MET A 89 -10.65 -1.37 -0.44
N LEU A 90 -11.36 -0.92 0.61
CA LEU A 90 -10.81 -0.86 1.96
C LEU A 90 -10.47 -2.26 2.49
N SER A 91 -11.37 -3.22 2.30
CA SER A 91 -11.18 -4.59 2.76
C SER A 91 -10.06 -5.29 1.99
N GLY A 92 -9.99 -5.12 0.66
CA GLY A 92 -8.91 -5.67 -0.16
C GLY A 92 -7.53 -5.15 0.25
N LEU A 93 -7.40 -3.84 0.49
CA LEU A 93 -6.16 -3.24 0.98
C LEU A 93 -5.77 -3.81 2.34
N ALA A 94 -6.73 -3.91 3.28
CA ALA A 94 -6.50 -4.48 4.60
C ALA A 94 -6.03 -5.95 4.52
N ILE A 95 -6.68 -6.77 3.69
CA ILE A 95 -6.32 -8.18 3.49
C ILE A 95 -4.90 -8.30 2.92
N VAL A 96 -4.55 -7.52 1.90
CA VAL A 96 -3.21 -7.52 1.30
C VAL A 96 -2.15 -7.09 2.32
N MET A 97 -2.42 -6.05 3.11
CA MET A 97 -1.51 -5.59 4.17
C MET A 97 -1.30 -6.67 5.24
N CYS A 98 -2.37 -7.31 5.72
CA CYS A 98 -2.27 -8.41 6.68
C CYS A 98 -1.50 -9.61 6.11
N ALA A 99 -1.77 -10.01 4.86
CA ALA A 99 -1.07 -11.10 4.21
C ALA A 99 0.44 -10.81 4.05
N LEU A 100 0.80 -9.58 3.67
CA LEU A 100 2.20 -9.17 3.57
C LEU A 100 2.90 -9.15 4.93
N VAL A 101 2.21 -8.70 5.99
CA VAL A 101 2.76 -8.75 7.36
C VAL A 101 2.96 -10.20 7.80
N ALA A 102 1.98 -11.07 7.61
CA ALA A 102 2.11 -12.50 7.94
C ALA A 102 3.25 -13.15 7.16
N TYR A 103 3.36 -12.87 5.85
CA TYR A 103 4.45 -13.36 5.01
C TYR A 103 5.81 -12.86 5.50
N ARG A 104 5.92 -11.58 5.89
CA ARG A 104 7.15 -11.02 6.47
C ARG A 104 7.49 -11.66 7.81
N VAL A 105 6.51 -11.90 8.69
CA VAL A 105 6.72 -12.56 10.00
C VAL A 105 7.22 -14.00 9.83
N VAL A 106 6.69 -14.74 8.85
CA VAL A 106 7.09 -16.13 8.59
C VAL A 106 8.43 -16.20 7.86
N SER A 107 8.67 -15.37 6.84
CA SER A 107 9.89 -15.41 6.02
C SER A 107 11.09 -14.71 6.68
N GLN A 108 10.86 -13.63 7.41
CA GLN A 108 11.89 -12.88 8.11
C GLN A 108 11.75 -13.18 9.60
N ARG A 109 12.51 -14.16 10.08
CA ARG A 109 12.76 -14.36 11.53
C ARG A 109 13.48 -13.13 12.07
N THR A 110 12.75 -12.05 12.28
CA THR A 110 13.26 -10.85 12.93
C THR A 110 13.44 -11.16 14.42
N PRO A 111 14.58 -10.80 15.03
CA PRO A 111 14.76 -10.96 16.47
C PRO A 111 13.69 -10.14 17.19
N SER A 112 13.02 -10.78 18.14
CA SER A 112 11.87 -10.23 18.87
C SER A 112 12.15 -8.82 19.41
N THR A 113 11.34 -7.84 19.02
CA THR A 113 11.40 -6.44 19.51
C THR A 113 10.76 -6.28 20.90
N ALA A 114 10.40 -7.38 21.58
CA ALA A 114 9.68 -7.40 22.85
C ALA A 114 10.39 -6.68 24.02
N SER A 115 11.67 -6.31 23.89
CA SER A 115 12.42 -5.61 24.93
C SER A 115 12.26 -4.08 24.92
N SER A 116 11.60 -3.48 23.92
CA SER A 116 11.60 -2.01 23.76
C SER A 116 10.36 -1.28 24.30
N TRP A 117 9.22 -1.96 24.50
CA TRP A 117 7.95 -1.29 24.82
C TRP A 117 7.66 -1.07 26.31
N ARG A 118 8.36 -1.75 27.23
CA ARG A 118 8.18 -1.60 28.70
C ARG A 118 9.36 -0.92 29.42
N ARG A 119 9.91 0.18 28.90
CA ARG A 119 10.78 1.04 29.72
C ARG A 119 9.99 2.20 30.31
N ASN A 120 9.24 1.89 31.37
CA ASN A 120 8.77 2.91 32.28
C ASN A 120 9.98 3.47 33.04
N LYS A 121 10.09 4.79 32.94
CA LYS A 121 10.86 5.74 33.74
C LYS A 121 11.00 5.27 35.20
N SER A 122 12.23 4.97 35.62
CA SER A 122 12.62 4.91 37.03
C SER A 122 14.08 5.34 37.12
N SER A 123 14.24 6.59 37.53
CA SER A 123 15.48 7.22 37.97
C SER A 123 15.97 6.58 39.27
N GLY A 124 17.19 6.08 39.27
CA GLY A 124 17.92 5.65 40.47
C GLY A 124 19.29 5.09 40.11
N PRO A 125 20.41 5.68 40.56
CA PRO A 125 21.74 5.11 40.37
C PRO A 125 22.10 4.25 41.58
N MET A 126 22.47 2.98 41.37
CA MET A 126 23.64 2.33 42.00
C MET A 126 23.69 0.84 41.65
N PHE A 127 24.73 0.49 40.91
CA PHE A 127 25.68 -0.58 41.19
C PHE A 127 25.17 -1.82 41.95
N SER A 128 25.17 -2.97 41.29
CA SER A 128 26.09 -4.08 41.60
C SER A 128 25.57 -5.36 40.94
N GLY A 129 26.29 -5.81 39.91
CA GLY A 129 26.07 -7.10 39.28
C GLY A 129 27.29 -7.39 38.42
N LYS A 130 28.26 -8.11 39.01
CA LYS A 130 29.49 -8.58 38.37
C LYS A 130 29.23 -9.01 36.92
N LYS A 131 29.64 -8.16 35.97
CA LYS A 131 29.84 -8.52 34.58
C LYS A 131 31.28 -8.13 34.30
N SER A 132 32.10 -9.11 33.97
CA SER A 132 33.49 -8.94 33.55
C SER A 132 33.65 -7.65 32.75
N ILE A 133 34.44 -6.72 33.28
CA ILE A 133 34.88 -5.53 32.57
C ILE A 133 35.77 -6.04 31.45
N ASP A 134 35.15 -6.28 30.30
CA ASP A 134 35.85 -6.46 29.04
C ASP A 134 36.21 -5.04 28.59
N ASP A 135 37.43 -4.61 28.93
CA ASP A 135 37.93 -3.27 28.63
C ASP A 135 37.70 -3.00 27.14
N LYS A 136 36.98 -1.94 26.81
CA LYS A 136 36.62 -1.62 25.43
C LYS A 136 37.56 -0.56 24.89
N ILE A 137 38.15 -0.80 23.73
CA ILE A 137 39.11 0.08 23.06
C ILE A 137 38.41 0.77 21.88
N GLU A 138 38.58 2.09 21.78
CA GLU A 138 38.14 2.86 20.61
C GLU A 138 39.22 2.83 19.53
N VAL A 139 38.86 2.39 18.32
CA VAL A 139 39.76 2.33 17.16
C VAL A 139 39.13 3.04 15.98
N ASN A 140 39.95 3.65 15.14
CA ASN A 140 39.47 4.31 13.92
C ASN A 140 39.67 3.40 12.71
N CYS A 141 38.66 3.32 11.85
CA CYS A 141 38.80 2.61 10.58
C CYS A 141 39.70 3.41 9.61
N PRO A 142 40.74 2.81 9.01
CA PRO A 142 41.68 3.53 8.14
C PRO A 142 41.09 3.98 6.80
N SER A 143 39.97 3.40 6.34
CA SER A 143 39.35 3.77 5.06
C SER A 143 38.27 4.85 5.16
N CYS A 144 37.59 4.97 6.30
CA CYS A 144 36.45 5.88 6.43
C CYS A 144 36.47 6.71 7.72
N ASN A 145 37.52 6.58 8.55
CA ASN A 145 37.68 7.24 9.85
C ASN A 145 36.50 7.04 10.82
N GLN A 146 35.66 6.02 10.58
CA GLN A 146 34.59 5.65 11.48
C GLN A 146 35.17 5.12 12.80
N ARG A 147 34.73 5.70 13.91
CA ARG A 147 35.05 5.24 15.27
C ARG A 147 34.34 3.91 15.56
N LEU A 148 35.10 2.88 15.89
CA LEU A 148 34.62 1.55 16.27
C LEU A 148 35.02 1.26 17.70
N ASN A 149 34.16 0.56 18.43
CA ASN A 149 34.42 0.16 19.81
C ASN A 149 34.54 -1.36 19.88
N ILE A 150 35.74 -1.87 20.17
CA ILE A 150 36.08 -3.30 20.12
C ILE A 150 36.51 -3.74 21.52
N PRO A 151 36.11 -4.93 21.99
CA PRO A 151 36.64 -5.48 23.22
C PRO A 151 38.15 -5.76 23.12
N SER A 152 38.90 -5.37 24.16
CA SER A 152 40.37 -5.50 24.24
C SER A 152 40.86 -6.94 24.06
N THR A 153 40.02 -7.93 24.33
CA THR A 153 40.37 -9.35 24.19
C THR A 153 40.24 -9.87 22.76
N HIS A 154 39.67 -9.12 21.81
CA HIS A 154 39.47 -9.58 20.44
C HIS A 154 40.73 -9.36 19.58
N GLN A 155 41.56 -10.40 19.52
CA GLN A 155 42.71 -10.47 18.62
C GLN A 155 42.28 -11.06 17.27
N GLY A 156 41.84 -10.19 16.35
CA GLY A 156 41.41 -10.60 15.01
C GLY A 156 41.01 -9.43 14.13
N SER A 157 40.87 -9.66 12.83
CA SER A 157 40.46 -8.64 11.87
C SER A 157 39.05 -8.14 12.17
N VAL A 158 38.90 -6.82 12.31
CA VAL A 158 37.61 -6.19 12.53
C VAL A 158 37.08 -5.65 11.21
N LYS A 159 35.83 -6.01 10.91
CA LYS A 159 35.12 -5.51 9.72
C LYS A 159 34.41 -4.20 10.07
N CYS A 160 34.72 -3.14 9.33
CA CYS A 160 34.00 -1.88 9.48
C CYS A 160 32.56 -2.00 8.94
N PRO A 161 31.50 -1.63 9.70
CA PRO A 161 30.13 -1.63 9.19
C PRO A 161 29.87 -0.55 8.13
N ALA A 162 30.69 0.50 8.07
CA ALA A 162 30.50 1.61 7.14
C ALA A 162 31.15 1.37 5.77
N CYS A 163 32.37 0.82 5.73
CA CYS A 163 33.12 0.62 4.47
C CYS A 163 33.43 -0.85 4.16
N THR A 164 33.02 -1.80 5.00
CA THR A 164 33.28 -3.25 4.89
C THR A 164 34.75 -3.66 4.88
N LEU A 165 35.68 -2.73 5.05
CA LEU A 165 37.11 -3.01 5.17
C LEU A 165 37.40 -3.86 6.40
N LEU A 166 38.21 -4.90 6.23
CA LEU A 166 38.78 -5.72 7.30
C LEU A 166 40.15 -5.17 7.68
N PHE A 167 40.36 -4.82 8.94
CA PHE A 167 41.66 -4.34 9.44
C PHE A 167 41.96 -4.90 10.83
N SER A 168 43.23 -5.13 11.14
CA SER A 168 43.69 -5.61 12.44
C SER A 168 44.17 -4.46 13.30
N HIS A 169 43.76 -4.43 14.58
CA HIS A 169 44.26 -3.48 15.55
C HIS A 169 45.45 -4.09 16.31
N SER A 170 46.63 -4.11 15.69
CA SER A 170 47.89 -4.28 16.40
C SER A 170 48.43 -2.88 16.69
N THR A 171 48.59 -2.56 17.97
CA THR A 171 49.20 -1.33 18.49
C THR A 171 50.40 -0.90 17.63
N LEU A 172 50.22 0.16 16.86
CA LEU A 172 51.30 0.82 16.13
C LEU A 172 52.02 1.75 17.10
N ASP A 173 53.10 1.25 17.69
CA ASP A 173 54.22 2.08 18.12
C ASP A 173 55.46 1.64 17.34
N LYS A 174 56.19 2.63 16.81
CA LYS A 174 57.48 2.63 16.09
C LYS A 174 57.52 2.37 14.57
N GLU A 175 57.55 3.50 13.87
CA GLU A 175 58.64 3.97 12.98
C GLU A 175 59.24 3.03 11.90
N GLU A 176 59.09 3.53 10.66
CA GLU A 176 60.16 3.74 9.66
C GLU A 176 60.38 2.67 8.56
N ILE A 177 60.08 3.11 7.31
CA ILE A 177 60.76 2.83 6.01
C ILE A 177 60.75 1.35 5.53
N GLU A 178 60.26 0.95 4.35
CA GLU A 178 60.65 1.34 2.99
C GLU A 178 59.65 0.71 1.98
N LYS A 179 59.26 1.44 0.93
CA LYS A 179 58.79 0.88 -0.37
C LYS A 179 60.05 0.40 -1.14
N PRO A 180 60.03 -0.41 -2.25
CA PRO A 180 59.03 -0.32 -3.33
C PRO A 180 58.88 -1.54 -4.31
N LEU A 181 58.14 -1.28 -5.42
CA LEU A 181 58.15 -1.91 -6.77
C LEU A 181 57.39 -3.23 -6.99
N ILE A 182 56.23 -3.23 -7.67
CA ILE A 182 56.01 -3.33 -9.15
C ILE A 182 56.45 -4.69 -9.72
N GLU A 183 55.52 -5.51 -10.25
CA GLU A 183 55.51 -5.91 -11.67
C GLU A 183 54.25 -6.72 -12.05
N SER A 184 53.68 -6.33 -13.18
CA SER A 184 52.58 -6.91 -13.92
C SER A 184 53.03 -8.06 -14.82
N LYS A 185 52.30 -9.20 -14.86
CA LYS A 185 51.94 -9.90 -16.11
C LYS A 185 50.98 -11.09 -15.92
N GLU A 186 49.76 -10.87 -16.40
CA GLU A 186 49.02 -11.71 -17.35
C GLU A 186 49.13 -13.24 -17.30
N LYS A 187 48.02 -13.89 -16.91
CA LYS A 187 47.52 -15.05 -17.63
C LYS A 187 46.00 -15.15 -17.52
N ALA A 188 45.35 -15.00 -18.67
CA ALA A 188 43.93 -15.21 -18.88
C ALA A 188 43.50 -16.66 -18.54
N ILE A 189 42.24 -16.83 -18.13
CA ILE A 189 41.22 -17.71 -18.77
C ILE A 189 40.02 -17.91 -17.82
N VAL A 190 38.90 -17.26 -18.18
CA VAL A 190 37.52 -17.81 -18.29
C VAL A 190 36.57 -17.77 -17.07
N ASN A 191 35.53 -16.93 -17.27
CA ASN A 191 34.12 -17.05 -16.85
C ASN A 191 33.71 -16.79 -15.39
N GLU A 192 33.31 -15.56 -15.10
CA GLU A 192 31.91 -15.22 -14.79
C GLU A 192 31.77 -13.69 -14.76
N VAL A 193 30.79 -13.16 -15.49
CA VAL A 193 30.47 -11.73 -15.55
C VAL A 193 29.92 -11.29 -14.19
N ASN A 194 30.79 -11.02 -13.24
CA ASN A 194 30.54 -10.06 -12.19
C ASN A 194 30.81 -8.68 -12.77
N SER A 195 29.89 -8.19 -13.61
CA SER A 195 29.91 -6.78 -13.97
C SER A 195 29.74 -5.98 -12.68
N SER A 196 30.84 -5.37 -12.22
CA SER A 196 30.74 -4.23 -11.33
C SER A 196 29.88 -3.21 -12.05
N LEU A 197 28.62 -3.08 -11.64
CA LEU A 197 27.76 -2.03 -12.17
C LEU A 197 28.46 -0.72 -11.84
N GLU A 198 28.80 0.04 -12.88
CA GLU A 198 29.48 1.32 -12.79
C GLU A 198 28.63 2.37 -13.45
N SER A 199 28.60 3.56 -12.86
CA SER A 199 27.90 4.71 -13.41
C SER A 199 28.78 5.93 -13.26
N TYR A 200 28.84 6.73 -14.33
CA TYR A 200 29.73 7.87 -14.52
C TYR A 200 28.89 9.13 -14.71
N SER A 201 29.33 10.24 -14.11
CA SER A 201 28.74 11.57 -14.33
C SER A 201 29.67 12.67 -13.83
N ASP A 202 29.60 13.82 -14.49
CA ASP A 202 30.43 15.01 -14.20
C ASP A 202 29.72 16.00 -13.27
N ASN A 203 28.48 15.70 -12.87
CA ASN A 203 27.66 16.53 -11.99
C ASN A 203 27.14 15.71 -10.81
N ASP A 204 26.54 16.37 -9.82
CA ASP A 204 25.91 15.75 -8.65
C ASP A 204 24.77 14.76 -8.98
N LEU A 205 24.24 14.81 -10.20
CA LEU A 205 23.18 13.93 -10.68
C LEU A 205 23.78 12.74 -11.44
N LEU A 206 23.41 11.52 -11.05
CA LEU A 206 23.92 10.27 -11.58
C LEU A 206 22.76 9.32 -11.88
N SER A 207 22.77 8.65 -13.02
CA SER A 207 21.72 7.69 -13.40
C SER A 207 22.04 6.28 -12.91
N CYS A 208 21.04 5.58 -12.40
CA CYS A 208 21.21 4.19 -12.01
C CYS A 208 21.41 3.29 -13.25
N PRO A 209 22.45 2.43 -13.27
CA PRO A 209 22.73 1.56 -14.43
C PRO A 209 21.71 0.44 -14.64
N LYS A 210 20.75 0.25 -13.72
CA LYS A 210 19.75 -0.83 -13.79
C LYS A 210 18.32 -0.37 -14.05
N CYS A 211 17.95 0.85 -13.66
CA CYS A 211 16.59 1.35 -13.82
C CYS A 211 16.53 2.81 -14.25
N GLU A 212 17.66 3.39 -14.64
CA GLU A 212 17.82 4.76 -15.17
C GLU A 212 17.31 5.89 -14.26
N GLN A 213 16.90 5.56 -13.03
CA GLN A 213 16.50 6.53 -12.02
C GLN A 213 17.64 7.50 -11.72
N THR A 214 17.35 8.79 -11.72
CA THR A 214 18.30 9.86 -11.36
C THR A 214 18.50 9.93 -9.85
N LEU A 215 19.76 9.98 -9.43
CA LEU A 215 20.20 9.97 -8.04
C LEU A 215 21.12 11.15 -7.78
N LYS A 216 20.99 11.76 -6.60
CA LYS A 216 21.89 12.83 -6.17
C LYS A 216 23.04 12.24 -5.36
N VAL A 217 24.23 12.18 -5.95
CA VAL A 217 25.47 11.72 -5.33
C VAL A 217 26.51 12.83 -5.51
N PRO A 218 26.90 13.56 -4.45
CA PRO A 218 27.87 14.67 -4.57
C PRO A 218 29.18 14.24 -5.23
N ILE A 219 29.71 15.04 -6.16
CA ILE A 219 30.93 14.70 -6.90
C ILE A 219 32.16 14.56 -6.00
N ASP A 220 32.25 15.37 -4.93
CA ASP A 220 33.37 15.35 -3.96
C ASP A 220 33.51 14.03 -3.20
N LYS A 221 32.44 13.23 -3.18
CA LYS A 221 32.41 11.94 -2.49
C LYS A 221 32.69 10.77 -3.42
N ARG A 222 32.91 11.00 -4.72
CA ARG A 222 33.20 9.95 -5.70
C ARG A 222 34.72 9.69 -5.74
N PRO A 223 35.17 8.43 -5.87
CA PRO A 223 34.38 7.22 -6.08
C PRO A 223 33.71 6.69 -4.80
N ILE A 224 32.42 6.36 -4.87
CA ILE A 224 31.66 5.79 -3.75
C ILE A 224 30.71 4.69 -4.21
N ARG A 225 30.58 3.63 -3.39
CA ARG A 225 29.53 2.62 -3.58
C ARG A 225 28.17 3.21 -3.25
N SER A 226 27.30 3.27 -4.25
CA SER A 226 25.97 3.83 -4.15
C SER A 226 24.91 2.75 -4.33
N ARG A 227 23.75 2.93 -3.68
CA ARG A 227 22.60 2.03 -3.79
C ARG A 227 21.40 2.79 -4.32
N CYS A 228 20.76 2.26 -5.36
CA CYS A 228 19.54 2.87 -5.90
C CYS A 228 18.34 2.63 -4.96
N PRO A 229 17.56 3.66 -4.56
CA PRO A 229 16.34 3.50 -3.77
C PRO A 229 15.20 2.80 -4.53
N ALA A 230 15.15 2.93 -5.87
CA ALA A 230 14.09 2.34 -6.68
C ALA A 230 14.30 0.83 -6.94
N CYS A 231 15.46 0.45 -7.49
CA CYS A 231 15.74 -0.94 -7.89
C CYS A 231 16.69 -1.69 -6.94
N ARG A 232 17.21 -1.02 -5.90
CA ARG A 232 18.16 -1.57 -4.92
C ARG A 232 19.48 -2.09 -5.49
N ALA A 233 19.79 -1.78 -6.75
CA ALA A 233 21.09 -2.09 -7.34
C ALA A 233 22.21 -1.38 -6.57
N GLU A 234 23.28 -2.12 -6.31
CA GLU A 234 24.53 -1.61 -5.76
C GLU A 234 25.51 -1.44 -6.91
N PHE A 235 26.07 -0.24 -7.03
CA PHE A 235 26.94 0.11 -8.15
C PHE A 235 27.98 1.14 -7.68
N LEU A 236 29.08 1.24 -8.41
CA LEU A 236 30.14 2.18 -8.12
C LEU A 236 29.88 3.48 -8.88
N ALA A 237 29.75 4.59 -8.14
CA ALA A 237 29.60 5.92 -8.70
C ALA A 237 30.99 6.53 -8.91
N SER A 238 31.41 6.61 -10.17
CA SER A 238 32.71 7.17 -10.58
C SER A 238 32.55 8.59 -11.10
N ILE A 239 33.66 9.32 -11.15
CA ILE A 239 33.78 10.59 -11.86
C ILE A 239 33.91 10.26 -13.35
N GLY A 240 33.13 10.93 -14.19
CA GLY A 240 33.14 10.78 -15.65
C GLY A 240 34.31 11.50 -16.31
#